data_AF-A0A258JGI6-F1
#
_entry.id   AF-A0A258JGI6-F1
#
_cell.length_a   1.000
_cell.length_b   1.000
_cell.length_c   1.000
_cell.angle_alpha   90.00
_cell.angle_beta   90.00
_cell.angle_gamma   90.00
#
_symmetry.space_group_name_H-M   'P 1'
#
loop_
_entity.id
_entity.type
_entity.pdbx_description
1 polymer ?
#
loop_
_entity_poly.entity_id
_entity_poly.type
_entity_poly.pdbx_seq_one_letter_code
_entity_poly.pdbx_strand_id
1 'polypeptide(L)'
;NLTLELGKTFGTIPLGLLSVIPGNQSYFTIENTFSNLNFYEFVTDQYATLQWEHNFGGRLFSRIPFMRKLNWREIIGARAVYGTISDATRAINASGLIYTAPENAYWEYSAGIGNIFKVFRIDFTWRGNYLNTPDTQRFSVKGSFGFYF
;
A
#
# COMPACT_ATOMS: atom_id res chain seq x y z
N ASN A 1 -1.61 0.71 14.46
CA ASN A 1 -0.28 1.18 14.01
C ASN A 1 -0.45 2.31 13.02
N LEU A 2 0.39 3.33 13.13
CA LEU A 2 0.44 4.45 12.21
C LEU A 2 1.91 4.67 11.85
N THR A 3 2.21 4.65 10.56
CA THR A 3 3.54 4.88 9.99
C THR A 3 3.44 6.06 9.03
N LEU A 4 4.34 7.03 9.20
CA LEU A 4 4.50 8.15 8.30
C LEU A 4 5.94 8.11 7.78
N GLU A 5 6.10 8.12 6.46
CA GLU A 5 7.42 8.15 5.82
C GLU A 5 7.50 9.36 4.89
N LEU A 6 8.57 10.13 4.98
CA LEU A 6 8.84 11.29 4.14
C LEU A 6 10.20 11.10 3.47
N GLY A 7 10.25 11.27 2.15
CA GLY A 7 11.48 11.19 1.38
C GLY A 7 11.62 12.40 0.48
N LYS A 8 12.85 12.91 0.36
CA LYS A 8 13.20 13.97 -0.58
C LYS A 8 14.61 13.77 -1.09
N THR A 9 14.76 13.75 -2.40
CA THR A 9 16.05 13.74 -3.06
C THR A 9 16.43 15.16 -3.47
N PHE A 10 17.64 15.58 -3.08
CA PHE A 10 18.18 16.89 -3.41
C PHE A 10 19.10 16.79 -4.63
N GLY A 11 18.86 17.62 -5.63
CA GLY A 11 19.63 17.67 -6.89
C GLY A 11 18.89 17.07 -8.07
N THR A 12 19.37 17.36 -9.29
CA THR A 12 18.78 16.82 -10.52
C THR A 12 19.47 15.50 -10.85
N ILE A 13 18.83 14.41 -10.44
CA ILE A 13 19.35 13.06 -10.63
C ILE A 13 18.65 12.36 -11.81
N PRO A 14 19.37 11.49 -12.54
CA PRO A 14 18.76 10.60 -13.53
C PRO A 14 17.64 9.76 -12.90
N LEU A 15 16.62 9.46 -13.69
CA LEU A 15 15.37 8.83 -13.22
C LEU A 15 15.55 7.45 -12.57
N GLY A 16 16.61 6.73 -12.92
CA GLY A 16 16.96 5.46 -12.29
C GLY A 16 17.41 5.58 -10.82
N LEU A 17 17.65 6.81 -10.34
CA LEU A 17 18.02 7.12 -8.96
C LEU A 17 16.87 7.80 -8.19
N LEU A 18 15.70 8.01 -8.81
CA LEU A 18 14.54 8.55 -8.12
C LEU A 18 13.92 7.55 -7.16
N SER A 19 13.24 8.05 -6.14
CA SER A 19 12.54 7.22 -5.17
C SER A 19 11.29 6.61 -5.80
N VAL A 20 11.30 5.28 -5.90
CA VAL A 20 10.16 4.49 -6.37
C VAL A 20 9.28 4.17 -5.17
N ILE A 21 7.98 4.43 -5.31
CA ILE A 21 7.02 4.04 -4.27
C ILE A 21 6.89 2.52 -4.27
N PRO A 22 7.12 1.84 -3.13
CA PRO A 22 7.18 0.39 -3.10
C PRO A 22 5.78 -0.21 -3.30
N GLY A 23 5.54 -0.77 -4.48
CA GLY A 23 4.38 -1.62 -4.78
C GLY A 23 4.65 -3.08 -4.40
N ASN A 24 3.59 -3.85 -4.18
CA ASN A 24 3.66 -5.26 -3.83
C ASN A 24 2.68 -6.09 -4.66
N GLN A 25 3.20 -6.76 -5.68
CA GLN A 25 2.43 -7.68 -6.54
C GLN A 25 2.42 -9.13 -6.00
N SER A 26 3.08 -9.42 -4.89
CA SER A 26 3.10 -10.76 -4.30
C SER A 26 1.76 -11.11 -3.66
N TYR A 27 1.47 -12.40 -3.46
CA TYR A 27 0.29 -12.84 -2.70
C TYR A 27 0.42 -12.62 -1.19
N PHE A 28 1.58 -12.15 -0.70
CA PHE A 28 1.85 -11.92 0.71
C PHE A 28 1.83 -10.43 1.07
N THR A 29 1.33 -10.10 2.26
CA THR A 29 1.43 -8.74 2.80
C THR A 29 2.88 -8.45 3.20
N ILE A 30 3.47 -7.42 2.60
CA ILE A 30 4.80 -6.92 2.94
C ILE A 30 4.64 -5.57 3.63
N GLU A 31 5.34 -5.38 4.74
CA GLU A 31 5.34 -4.12 5.49
C GLU A 31 5.86 -2.97 4.62
N ASN A 32 5.33 -1.78 4.86
CA ASN A 32 5.69 -0.55 4.15
C ASN A 32 5.53 -0.56 2.61
N THR A 33 4.72 -1.48 2.07
CA THR A 33 4.42 -1.54 0.63
C THR A 33 2.95 -1.25 0.35
N PHE A 34 2.62 -0.89 -0.88
CA PHE A 34 1.24 -0.76 -1.35
C PHE A 34 0.80 -2.03 -2.06
N SER A 35 -0.31 -2.61 -1.62
CA SER A 35 -0.77 -3.94 -2.06
C SER A 35 -1.29 -3.95 -3.50
N ASN A 36 -1.79 -2.81 -3.97
CA ASN A 36 -2.41 -2.68 -5.28
C ASN A 36 -1.55 -1.90 -6.28
N LEU A 37 -0.40 -1.34 -5.87
CA LEU A 37 0.51 -0.66 -6.78
C LEU A 37 1.38 -1.65 -7.56
N ASN A 38 1.54 -1.38 -8.85
CA ASN A 38 2.49 -2.09 -9.69
C ASN A 38 3.92 -1.62 -9.39
N PHE A 39 4.89 -2.50 -9.66
CA PHE A 39 6.30 -2.11 -9.58
C PHE A 39 6.59 -0.98 -10.55
N TYR A 40 7.31 0.03 -10.07
CA TYR A 40 7.68 1.23 -10.85
C TYR A 40 6.49 2.06 -11.38
N GLU A 41 5.27 1.86 -10.84
CA GLU A 41 4.10 2.65 -11.25
C GLU A 41 4.22 4.13 -10.89
N PHE A 42 4.78 4.40 -9.69
CA PHE A 42 4.99 5.76 -9.20
C PHE A 42 6.46 6.00 -8.87
N VAL A 43 7.00 7.06 -9.46
CA VAL A 43 8.37 7.53 -9.25
C VAL A 43 8.31 8.99 -8.82
N THR A 44 9.11 9.35 -7.83
CA THR A 44 9.02 10.65 -7.15
C THR A 44 10.40 11.15 -6.74
N ASP A 45 10.59 12.47 -6.76
CA ASP A 45 11.76 13.10 -6.14
C ASP A 45 11.49 13.52 -4.70
N GLN A 46 10.24 13.82 -4.38
CA GLN A 46 9.75 14.01 -3.02
C GLN A 46 8.43 13.28 -2.85
N TYR A 47 8.32 12.56 -1.75
CA TYR A 47 7.14 11.80 -1.42
C TYR A 47 6.84 11.80 0.08
N ALA A 48 5.57 11.60 0.37
CA ALA A 48 5.05 11.34 1.69
C ALA A 48 4.15 10.10 1.61
N THR A 49 4.45 9.06 2.39
CA THR A 49 3.56 7.92 2.57
C THR A 49 2.95 7.93 3.97
N LEU A 50 1.69 7.56 4.03
CA LEU A 50 0.92 7.37 5.25
C LEU A 50 0.39 5.95 5.25
N GLN A 51 0.61 5.21 6.33
CA GLN A 51 0.09 3.87 6.49
C GLN A 51 -0.54 3.75 7.87
N TRP A 52 -1.81 3.40 7.88
CA TRP A 52 -2.59 3.23 9.07
C TRP A 52 -3.18 1.83 9.08
N GLU A 53 -3.05 1.14 10.21
CA GLU A 53 -3.68 -0.14 10.46
C GLU A 53 -4.32 -0.12 11.84
N HIS A 54 -5.57 -0.58 11.92
CA HIS A 54 -6.30 -0.72 13.16
C HIS A 54 -6.79 -2.15 13.33
N ASN A 55 -6.41 -2.77 14.45
CA ASN A 55 -6.89 -4.08 14.85
C ASN A 55 -7.95 -3.89 15.94
N PHE A 56 -9.18 -4.34 15.67
CA PHE A 56 -10.29 -4.23 16.62
C PHE A 56 -10.22 -5.28 17.74
N GLY A 57 -9.32 -6.25 17.63
CA GLY A 57 -9.10 -7.29 18.65
C GLY A 57 -10.24 -8.29 18.75
N GLY A 58 -11.08 -8.44 17.72
CA GLY A 58 -12.23 -9.34 17.74
C GLY A 58 -13.52 -8.71 18.28
N ARG A 59 -13.57 -7.39 18.51
CA ARG A 59 -14.73 -6.71 19.12
C ARG A 59 -16.02 -6.81 18.29
N LEU A 60 -15.93 -6.99 16.97
CA LEU A 60 -17.11 -7.05 16.08
C LEU A 60 -17.57 -8.50 15.87
N PHE A 61 -16.66 -9.41 15.54
CA PHE A 61 -16.79 -10.84 15.32
C PHE A 61 -17.11 -11.59 16.62
N SER A 62 -16.66 -11.12 17.78
CA SER A 62 -17.09 -11.68 19.08
C SER A 62 -18.58 -11.50 19.34
N ARG A 63 -19.25 -10.56 18.66
CA ARG A 63 -20.70 -10.38 18.75
C ARG A 63 -21.48 -11.43 17.95
N ILE A 64 -20.83 -12.09 16.99
CA ILE A 64 -21.43 -13.14 16.15
C ILE A 64 -21.10 -14.51 16.79
N PRO A 65 -22.10 -15.31 17.22
CA PRO A 65 -21.87 -16.52 18.02
C PRO A 65 -20.91 -17.55 17.40
N PHE A 66 -20.91 -17.68 16.07
CA PHE A 66 -20.04 -18.60 15.34
C PHE A 66 -18.59 -18.09 15.27
N MET A 67 -18.39 -16.82 14.88
CA MET A 67 -17.06 -16.23 14.74
C MET A 67 -16.37 -16.04 16.10
N ARG A 68 -17.15 -15.85 17.17
CA ARG A 68 -16.64 -15.87 18.56
C ARG A 68 -15.91 -17.17 18.91
N LYS A 69 -16.39 -18.33 18.44
CA LYS A 69 -15.72 -19.62 18.69
C LYS A 69 -14.38 -19.73 17.96
N LEU A 70 -14.27 -19.09 16.80
CA LEU A 70 -13.07 -19.10 15.95
C LEU A 70 -12.03 -18.07 16.39
N ASN A 71 -12.40 -17.14 17.28
CA ASN A 71 -11.54 -16.09 17.83
C ASN A 71 -10.90 -15.21 16.73
N TRP A 72 -11.63 -14.96 15.65
CA TRP A 72 -11.15 -14.14 14.54
C TRP A 72 -10.98 -12.68 14.95
N ARG A 73 -9.97 -12.03 14.38
CA ARG A 73 -9.67 -10.61 14.62
C ARG A 73 -9.95 -9.80 13.36
N GLU A 74 -10.69 -8.71 13.50
CA GLU A 74 -10.91 -7.75 12.42
C GLU A 74 -9.75 -6.77 12.38
N ILE A 75 -9.25 -6.55 11.18
CA ILE A 75 -8.19 -5.59 10.92
C ILE A 75 -8.66 -4.71 9.78
N ILE A 76 -8.48 -3.40 9.89
CA ILE A 76 -8.67 -2.48 8.77
C ILE A 76 -7.39 -1.72 8.55
N GLY A 77 -7.12 -1.37 7.30
CA GLY A 77 -5.97 -0.57 6.94
C GLY A 77 -6.35 0.53 5.95
N ALA A 78 -5.58 1.59 5.96
CA ALA A 78 -5.59 2.61 4.93
C ALA A 78 -4.15 3.00 4.65
N ARG A 79 -3.79 3.13 3.37
CA ARG A 79 -2.49 3.60 2.94
C ARG A 79 -2.68 4.71 1.92
N ALA A 80 -1.86 5.75 2.01
CA ALA A 80 -1.86 6.84 1.05
C ALA A 80 -0.43 7.25 0.72
N VAL A 81 -0.21 7.73 -0.49
CA VAL A 81 1.05 8.33 -0.91
C VAL A 81 0.78 9.56 -1.76
N TYR A 82 1.50 10.62 -1.45
CA TYR A 82 1.56 11.81 -2.27
C TYR A 82 3.01 12.02 -2.67
N GLY A 83 3.24 12.43 -3.91
CA GLY A 83 4.58 12.78 -4.34
C GLY A 83 4.58 13.49 -5.67
N THR A 84 5.68 14.17 -5.93
CA THR A 84 5.86 14.98 -7.13
C THR A 84 7.17 14.61 -7.82
N ILE A 85 7.37 15.16 -9.02
CA ILE A 85 8.67 15.20 -9.70
C ILE A 85 8.94 16.66 -10.08
N SER A 86 10.15 17.15 -9.85
CA SER A 86 10.59 18.47 -10.28
C SER A 86 10.72 18.58 -11.80
N ASP A 87 10.40 19.76 -12.34
CA ASP A 87 10.46 20.03 -13.79
C ASP A 87 11.87 19.86 -14.37
N ALA A 88 12.91 20.18 -13.60
CA ALA A 88 14.29 19.95 -14.00
C ALA A 88 14.58 18.46 -14.23
N THR A 89 14.02 17.59 -13.40
CA THR A 89 14.19 16.13 -13.52
C THR A 89 13.37 15.58 -14.70
N ARG A 90 12.16 16.13 -14.94
CA ARG A 90 11.38 15.83 -16.14
C ARG A 90 12.11 16.23 -17.42
N ALA A 91 12.79 17.37 -17.43
CA ALA A 91 13.50 17.90 -18.59
C ALA A 91 14.76 17.08 -18.99
N ILE A 92 15.40 16.40 -18.04
CA ILE A 92 16.55 15.53 -18.29
C ILE A 92 16.13 14.12 -18.77
N ASN A 93 14.84 13.79 -18.68
CA ASN A 93 14.31 12.51 -19.15
C ASN A 93 14.39 12.38 -20.68
N ALA A 94 15.50 11.85 -21.18
CA ALA A 94 15.74 11.59 -22.60
C ALA A 94 15.25 10.20 -23.05
N SER A 95 14.69 9.37 -22.17
CA SER A 95 14.42 7.94 -22.46
C SER A 95 13.01 7.63 -22.99
N GLY A 96 12.14 8.63 -23.15
CA GLY A 96 10.80 8.45 -23.75
C GLY A 96 9.82 7.59 -22.93
N LEU A 97 10.20 7.20 -21.71
CA LEU A 97 9.36 6.45 -20.79
C LEU A 97 8.44 7.43 -20.01
N ILE A 98 7.13 7.18 -20.06
CA ILE A 98 6.12 7.97 -19.36
C ILE A 98 6.11 7.55 -17.89
N TYR A 99 6.76 8.33 -17.04
CA TYR A 99 6.70 8.14 -15.59
C TYR A 99 5.64 9.04 -14.99
N THR A 100 4.86 8.48 -14.06
CA THR A 100 3.79 9.20 -13.38
C THR A 100 4.17 9.41 -11.92
N ALA A 101 3.98 10.63 -11.42
CA ALA A 101 4.03 10.92 -9.99
C ALA A 101 2.59 10.93 -9.44
N PRO A 102 2.35 10.49 -8.19
CA PRO A 102 1.03 10.52 -7.59
C PRO A 102 0.69 11.94 -7.09
N GLU A 103 0.62 12.91 -8.02
CA GLU A 103 0.33 14.32 -7.70
C GLU A 103 -1.11 14.50 -7.17
N ASN A 104 -2.06 13.63 -7.55
CA ASN A 104 -3.41 13.61 -6.98
C ASN A 104 -3.55 12.73 -5.72
N ALA A 105 -2.44 12.40 -5.04
CA ALA A 105 -2.36 11.52 -3.88
C ALA A 105 -3.00 10.14 -4.10
N TYR A 106 -2.21 9.09 -4.29
CA TYR A 106 -2.73 7.72 -4.35
C TYR A 106 -3.21 7.26 -2.97
N TRP A 107 -4.29 6.49 -2.92
CA TRP A 107 -4.72 5.84 -1.68
C TRP A 107 -5.37 4.47 -1.94
N GLU A 108 -5.22 3.59 -0.95
CA GLU A 108 -5.83 2.27 -0.90
C GLU A 108 -6.30 1.97 0.53
N TYR A 109 -7.27 1.08 0.65
CA TYR A 109 -7.78 0.64 1.93
C TYR A 109 -7.88 -0.88 1.96
N SER A 110 -7.85 -1.43 3.16
CA SER A 110 -7.90 -2.86 3.37
C SER A 110 -8.81 -3.25 4.52
N ALA A 111 -9.37 -4.45 4.41
CA ALA A 111 -10.11 -5.12 5.45
C ALA A 111 -9.59 -6.54 5.54
N GLY A 112 -9.15 -6.94 6.72
CA GLY A 112 -8.50 -8.20 6.98
C GLY A 112 -9.17 -8.98 8.09
N ILE A 113 -9.03 -10.30 7.98
CA ILE A 113 -9.43 -11.27 8.98
C ILE A 113 -8.16 -11.98 9.43
N GLY A 114 -7.76 -11.69 10.66
CA GLY A 114 -6.63 -12.32 11.33
C GLY A 114 -7.05 -13.46 12.26
N ASN A 115 -6.04 -14.16 12.79
CA ASN A 115 -6.21 -15.27 13.73
C ASN A 115 -6.96 -16.48 13.13
N ILE A 116 -6.96 -16.63 11.81
CA ILE A 116 -7.48 -17.83 11.13
C ILE A 116 -6.57 -19.00 11.51
N PHE A 117 -7.12 -20.04 12.13
CA PHE A 117 -6.37 -21.15 12.74
C PHE A 117 -5.23 -20.70 13.68
N LYS A 118 -5.34 -19.50 14.26
CA LYS A 118 -4.35 -18.86 15.16
C LYS A 118 -3.02 -18.41 14.52
N VAL A 119 -2.82 -18.61 13.22
CA VAL A 119 -1.52 -18.36 12.56
C VAL A 119 -1.63 -17.58 11.25
N PHE A 120 -2.83 -17.43 10.72
CA PHE A 120 -3.05 -16.88 9.38
C PHE A 120 -3.92 -15.63 9.41
N ARG A 121 -3.62 -14.71 8.50
CA ARG A 121 -4.37 -13.51 8.22
C ARG A 121 -4.58 -13.39 6.72
N ILE A 122 -5.78 -12.99 6.33
CA ILE A 122 -6.13 -12.62 4.96
C ILE A 122 -6.53 -11.15 4.96
N ASP A 123 -5.93 -10.36 4.08
CA ASP A 123 -6.29 -8.97 3.83
C ASP A 123 -6.89 -8.82 2.44
N PHE A 124 -8.08 -8.24 2.39
CA PHE A 124 -8.71 -7.76 1.17
C PHE A 124 -8.33 -6.29 1.00
N THR A 125 -7.77 -5.93 -0.15
CA THR A 125 -7.23 -4.59 -0.39
C THR A 125 -7.87 -4.00 -1.65
N TRP A 126 -8.29 -2.75 -1.58
CA TRP A 126 -8.95 -2.03 -2.67
C TRP A 126 -8.20 -0.75 -2.99
N ARG A 127 -8.03 -0.50 -4.28
CA ARG A 127 -7.44 0.72 -4.81
C ARG A 127 -8.51 1.81 -4.84
N GLY A 128 -8.22 2.98 -4.28
CA GLY A 128 -9.17 4.09 -4.17
C GLY A 128 -9.19 5.04 -5.36
N ASN A 129 -8.05 5.19 -6.06
CA ASN A 129 -7.92 6.06 -7.23
C ASN A 129 -6.92 5.50 -8.25
N TYR A 130 -6.70 6.22 -9.37
CA TYR A 130 -5.91 5.72 -10.51
C TYR A 130 -6.43 4.37 -11.04
N LEU A 131 -7.75 4.25 -11.19
CA LEU A 131 -8.45 3.03 -11.68
C LEU A 131 -8.46 2.88 -13.21
N ASN A 132 -8.10 3.97 -13.90
CA ASN A 132 -8.07 4.07 -15.36
C ASN A 132 -6.67 3.91 -15.94
N THR A 133 -5.65 3.71 -15.11
CA THR A 133 -4.30 3.40 -15.60
C THR A 133 -4.31 1.98 -16.19
N PRO A 134 -3.61 1.74 -17.32
CA PRO A 134 -3.49 0.39 -17.90
C PRO A 134 -2.91 -0.61 -16.89
N ASP A 135 -3.37 -1.86 -16.96
CA ASP A 135 -2.89 -2.98 -16.13
C ASP A 135 -2.96 -2.75 -14.61
N THR A 136 -3.92 -1.93 -14.15
CA THR A 136 -4.07 -1.63 -12.72
C THR A 136 -4.74 -2.74 -11.94
N GLN A 137 -4.16 -3.05 -10.79
CA GLN A 137 -4.78 -3.95 -9.83
C GLN A 137 -5.77 -3.17 -8.96
N ARG A 138 -7.07 -3.32 -9.25
CA ARG A 138 -8.14 -2.64 -8.50
C ARG A 138 -8.41 -3.27 -7.14
N PHE A 139 -8.15 -4.58 -7.05
CA PHE A 139 -8.41 -5.39 -5.88
C PHE A 139 -7.37 -6.49 -5.76
N SER A 140 -6.88 -6.72 -4.55
CA SER A 140 -6.00 -7.84 -4.23
C SER A 140 -6.41 -8.52 -2.95
N VAL A 141 -6.21 -9.84 -2.91
CA VAL A 141 -6.25 -10.64 -1.70
C VAL A 141 -4.81 -10.97 -1.32
N LYS A 142 -4.41 -10.58 -0.11
CA LYS A 142 -3.07 -10.84 0.42
C LYS A 142 -3.17 -11.75 1.64
N GLY A 143 -2.23 -12.66 1.80
CA GLY A 143 -2.07 -13.49 2.99
C GLY A 143 -0.89 -13.04 3.83
N SER A 144 -0.94 -13.26 5.14
CA SER A 144 0.25 -13.18 5.98
C SER A 144 0.22 -14.26 7.07
N PHE A 145 1.40 -14.78 7.40
CA PHE A 145 1.58 -15.70 8.51
C PHE A 145 2.17 -14.95 9.70
N GLY A 146 1.61 -15.18 10.88
CA GLY A 146 2.06 -14.56 12.12
C GLY A 146 1.31 -15.12 13.31
N PHE A 147 1.94 -15.13 14.48
CA PHE A 147 1.22 -15.49 15.70
C PHE A 147 0.48 -14.26 16.22
N TYR A 148 -0.85 -14.34 16.22
CA TYR A 148 -1.73 -13.27 16.68
C TYR A 148 -2.21 -13.59 18.11
N PHE A 149 -1.33 -13.41 19.10
CA PHE A 149 -1.66 -13.58 20.51
C PHE A 149 -2.50 -12.41 21.04
#